data_AF-A0A4P6JTN3-F1
#
_entry.id   AF-A0A4P6JTN3-F1
#
_cell.length_a   1.000
_cell.length_b   1.000
_cell.length_c   1.000
_cell.angle_alpha   90.00
_cell.angle_beta   90.00
_cell.angle_gamma   90.00
#
_symmetry.space_group_name_H-M   'P 1'
#
loop_
_entity.id
_entity.type
_entity.pdbx_description
1 polymer ?
#
loop_
_entity_poly.entity_id
_entity_poly.type
_entity_poly.pdbx_seq_one_letter_code
_entity_poly.pdbx_strand_id
1 'polypeptide(L)'
;MWPFDQNNQQMYQQYAQAYDSGNYYGLDHNQAWGYMQQFMQSAPEDMQQQIYQQHFAQMPYEQRTFLAQQVPPQYYMDPNNPWSMAQGFLRMGREQPSLLQRILSHPFLMGGILGLAGLVAKHMLTHHQNTMYGGQPQYGYDQNYPNQGYPNQGYPNQGYPNQGYQDQNLQQELNQVRREEQELRRELNEEERREEHHHHHRQDYY
;
A
#
# COMPACT_ATOMS: atom_id res chain seq x y z
N MET A 1 10.16 -24.88 4.47
CA MET A 1 9.85 -23.95 3.36
C MET A 1 8.39 -23.61 3.47
N TRP A 2 8.07 -22.33 3.38
CA TRP A 2 6.69 -21.83 3.41
C TRP A 2 5.86 -22.56 2.33
N PRO A 3 4.69 -23.16 2.64
CA PRO A 3 4.04 -24.08 1.72
C PRO A 3 3.39 -23.27 0.60
N PHE A 4 4.16 -23.13 -0.47
CA PHE A 4 3.67 -22.72 -1.76
C PHE A 4 2.64 -23.76 -2.20
N ASP A 5 1.36 -23.40 -2.13
CA ASP A 5 0.32 -24.24 -2.72
C ASP A 5 0.47 -24.17 -4.25
N GLN A 6 1.02 -25.25 -4.81
CA GLN A 6 1.24 -25.37 -6.25
C GLN A 6 -0.06 -25.20 -7.05
N ASN A 7 -1.21 -25.52 -6.45
CA ASN A 7 -2.52 -25.36 -7.10
C ASN A 7 -2.89 -23.89 -7.32
N ASN A 8 -2.27 -22.96 -6.58
CA ASN A 8 -2.57 -21.53 -6.64
C ASN A 8 -1.54 -20.73 -7.48
N GLN A 9 -0.65 -21.40 -8.23
CA GLN A 9 0.38 -20.74 -9.03
C GLN A 9 -0.18 -19.73 -10.05
N GLN A 10 -1.25 -20.09 -10.76
CA GLN A 10 -1.90 -19.19 -11.74
C GLN A 10 -2.45 -17.93 -11.07
N MET A 11 -2.98 -18.06 -9.86
CA MET A 11 -3.50 -16.94 -9.10
C MET A 11 -2.36 -16.01 -8.67
N TYR A 12 -1.24 -16.53 -8.16
CA TYR A 12 -0.08 -15.68 -7.83
C TYR A 12 0.42 -14.89 -9.06
N GLN A 13 0.38 -15.49 -10.24
CA GLN A 13 0.71 -14.78 -11.48
C GLN A 13 -0.24 -13.62 -11.77
N GLN A 14 -1.56 -13.81 -11.57
CA GLN A 14 -2.56 -12.75 -11.75
C GLN A 14 -2.32 -11.59 -10.78
N TYR A 15 -2.06 -11.88 -9.50
CA TYR A 15 -1.79 -10.83 -8.51
C TYR A 15 -0.47 -10.11 -8.76
N ALA A 16 0.58 -10.81 -9.17
CA ALA A 16 1.85 -10.18 -9.53
C ALA A 16 1.70 -9.28 -10.77
N GLN A 17 0.93 -9.72 -11.78
CA GLN A 17 0.64 -8.90 -12.97
C GLN A 17 -0.24 -7.69 -12.64
N ALA A 18 -1.25 -7.87 -11.81
CA ALA A 18 -2.10 -6.78 -11.33
C ALA A 18 -1.30 -5.74 -10.54
N TYR A 19 -0.33 -6.21 -9.75
CA TYR A 19 0.60 -5.34 -9.04
C TYR A 19 1.47 -4.52 -9.97
N ASP A 20 2.13 -5.17 -10.94
CA ASP A 20 3.03 -4.50 -11.88
C ASP A 20 2.27 -3.56 -12.84
N SER A 21 1.00 -3.86 -13.15
CA SER A 21 0.14 -3.03 -14.02
C SER A 21 -0.68 -1.98 -13.27
N GLY A 22 -0.77 -2.07 -11.93
CA GLY A 22 -1.71 -1.30 -11.11
C GLY A 22 -3.19 -1.62 -11.37
N ASN A 23 -3.49 -2.64 -12.19
CA ASN A 23 -4.85 -3.02 -12.55
C ASN A 23 -5.31 -4.20 -11.70
N TYR A 24 -6.12 -3.90 -10.68
CA TYR A 24 -6.69 -4.91 -9.80
C TYR A 24 -8.13 -5.31 -10.17
N TYR A 25 -8.65 -4.86 -11.32
CA TYR A 25 -9.99 -5.22 -11.77
C TYR A 25 -10.09 -6.71 -12.05
N GLY A 26 -11.08 -7.36 -11.42
CA GLY A 26 -11.34 -8.80 -11.56
C GLY A 26 -10.66 -9.68 -10.52
N LEU A 27 -9.81 -9.12 -9.65
CA LEU A 27 -9.29 -9.86 -8.51
C LEU A 27 -10.33 -9.93 -7.38
N ASP A 28 -10.58 -11.15 -6.89
CA ASP A 28 -11.46 -11.36 -5.75
C ASP A 28 -10.76 -10.93 -4.45
N HIS A 29 -11.23 -9.82 -3.89
CA HIS A 29 -10.72 -9.25 -2.63
C HIS A 29 -10.80 -10.24 -1.46
N ASN A 30 -11.83 -11.10 -1.41
CA ASN A 30 -11.97 -12.08 -0.34
C ASN A 30 -10.89 -13.16 -0.45
N GLN A 31 -10.53 -13.54 -1.69
CA GLN A 31 -9.39 -14.44 -1.92
C GLN A 31 -8.08 -13.78 -1.53
N ALA A 32 -7.84 -12.51 -1.93
CA ALA A 32 -6.65 -11.75 -1.55
C ALA A 32 -6.42 -11.76 -0.04
N TRP A 33 -7.50 -11.54 0.72
CA TRP A 33 -7.46 -11.57 2.17
C TRP A 33 -7.13 -12.95 2.74
N GLY A 34 -7.71 -14.02 2.17
CA GLY A 34 -7.37 -15.39 2.55
C GLY A 34 -5.87 -15.68 2.39
N TYR A 35 -5.27 -15.27 1.27
CA TYR A 35 -3.83 -15.43 1.04
C TYR A 35 -2.99 -14.59 1.98
N MET A 36 -3.40 -13.35 2.25
CA MET A 36 -2.72 -12.49 3.19
C MET A 36 -2.76 -13.07 4.61
N GLN A 37 -3.90 -13.63 5.04
CA GLN A 37 -4.01 -14.33 6.31
C GLN A 37 -3.11 -15.55 6.37
N GLN A 38 -3.08 -16.37 5.32
CA GLN A 38 -2.19 -17.51 5.24
C GLN A 38 -0.72 -17.07 5.37
N PHE A 39 -0.31 -16.05 4.60
CA PHE A 39 1.02 -15.44 4.65
C PHE A 39 1.37 -14.96 6.06
N MET A 40 0.49 -14.16 6.69
CA MET A 40 0.67 -13.68 8.07
C MET A 40 0.87 -14.80 9.08
N GLN A 41 0.14 -15.90 8.91
CA GLN A 41 0.13 -16.94 9.93
C GLN A 41 1.35 -17.82 9.89
N SER A 42 2.01 -17.98 8.73
CA SER A 42 3.10 -18.94 8.72
C SER A 42 4.27 -18.67 7.81
N ALA A 43 4.27 -17.57 7.05
CA ALA A 43 5.51 -17.05 6.50
C ALA A 43 6.49 -16.73 7.65
N PRO A 44 7.80 -16.97 7.47
CA PRO A 44 8.81 -16.56 8.44
C PRO A 44 8.70 -15.05 8.78
N GLU A 45 8.98 -14.67 10.03
CA GLU A 45 8.77 -13.29 10.49
C GLU A 45 9.62 -12.27 9.71
N ASP A 46 10.84 -12.65 9.38
CA ASP A 46 11.78 -11.89 8.57
C ASP A 46 11.22 -11.59 7.18
N MET A 47 10.61 -12.60 6.54
CA MET A 47 9.95 -12.43 5.24
C MET A 47 8.72 -11.53 5.34
N GLN A 48 7.88 -11.70 6.36
CA GLN A 48 6.72 -10.84 6.58
C GLN A 48 7.13 -9.37 6.74
N GLN A 49 8.13 -9.13 7.60
CA GLN A 49 8.64 -7.78 7.83
C GLN A 49 9.18 -7.14 6.56
N GLN A 50 9.95 -7.90 5.76
CA GLN A 50 10.50 -7.41 4.49
C GLN A 50 9.40 -7.01 3.51
N ILE A 51 8.37 -7.84 3.34
CA ILE A 51 7.26 -7.55 2.44
C ILE A 51 6.46 -6.32 2.90
N TYR A 52 6.15 -6.22 4.19
CA TYR A 52 5.45 -5.05 4.73
C TYR A 52 6.28 -3.78 4.59
N GLN A 53 7.58 -3.85 4.84
CA GLN A 53 8.48 -2.71 4.64
C GLN A 53 8.48 -2.25 3.19
N GLN A 54 8.59 -3.18 2.23
CA GLN A 54 8.52 -2.86 0.80
C GLN A 54 7.18 -2.27 0.40
N HIS A 55 6.08 -2.76 0.98
CA HIS A 55 4.75 -2.25 0.74
C HIS A 55 4.61 -0.80 1.24
N PHE A 56 4.96 -0.52 2.50
CA PHE A 56 4.89 0.83 3.06
C PHE A 56 5.92 1.79 2.44
N ALA A 57 7.03 1.30 1.92
CA ALA A 57 7.95 2.15 1.17
C ALA A 57 7.34 2.65 -0.14
N GLN A 58 6.47 1.86 -0.77
CA GLN A 58 5.80 2.19 -2.03
C GLN A 58 4.45 2.88 -1.84
N MET A 59 3.89 2.80 -0.63
CA MET A 59 2.65 3.48 -0.28
C MET A 59 2.85 5.01 -0.26
N PRO A 60 1.98 5.79 -0.94
CA PRO A 60 2.00 7.25 -0.86
C PRO A 60 1.97 7.76 0.59
N TYR A 61 2.60 8.90 0.84
CA TYR A 61 2.73 9.44 2.20
C TYR A 61 1.36 9.72 2.86
N GLU A 62 0.38 10.18 2.10
CA GLU A 62 -0.97 10.45 2.55
C GLU A 62 -1.67 9.17 3.02
N GLN A 63 -1.48 8.07 2.29
CA GLN A 63 -2.02 6.75 2.66
C GLN A 63 -1.36 6.23 3.94
N ARG A 64 -0.04 6.41 4.09
CA ARG A 64 0.68 6.04 5.32
C ARG A 64 0.21 6.85 6.52
N THR A 65 0.04 8.16 6.33
CA THR A 65 -0.45 9.06 7.38
C THR A 65 -1.87 8.70 7.79
N PHE A 66 -2.76 8.46 6.82
CA PHE A 66 -4.11 7.98 7.10
C PHE A 66 -4.10 6.65 7.85
N LEU A 67 -3.28 5.69 7.41
CA LEU A 67 -3.13 4.40 8.09
C LEU A 67 -2.67 4.58 9.53
N ALA A 68 -1.62 5.36 9.76
CA ALA A 68 -1.09 5.64 11.10
C ALA A 68 -2.13 6.30 12.02
N GLN A 69 -3.04 7.11 11.48
CA GLN A 69 -4.15 7.72 12.24
C GLN A 69 -5.26 6.72 12.59
N GLN A 70 -5.52 5.72 11.74
CA GLN A 70 -6.53 4.68 11.98
C GLN A 70 -6.06 3.62 12.98
N VAL A 71 -4.75 3.52 13.17
CA VAL A 71 -4.11 2.53 14.03
C VAL A 71 -4.16 2.99 15.50
N PRO A 72 -4.57 2.14 16.46
CA PRO A 72 -4.56 2.48 17.87
C PRO A 72 -3.15 2.88 18.36
N PRO A 73 -3.04 3.82 19.32
CA PRO A 73 -1.74 4.33 19.78
C PRO A 73 -0.77 3.26 20.31
N GLN A 74 -1.28 2.13 20.79
CA GLN A 74 -0.45 1.00 21.24
C GLN A 74 0.37 0.32 20.12
N TYR A 75 -0.03 0.52 18.86
CA TYR A 75 0.64 0.03 17.66
C TYR A 75 1.30 1.19 16.90
N TYR A 76 1.90 2.14 17.63
CA TYR A 76 2.52 3.33 17.06
C TYR A 76 3.21 3.08 15.71
N MET A 77 2.80 3.84 14.70
CA MET A 77 3.33 3.82 13.34
C MET A 77 3.78 5.23 12.97
N ASP A 78 5.06 5.39 12.62
CA ASP A 78 5.53 6.65 12.07
C ASP A 78 5.37 6.61 10.53
N PRO A 79 4.52 7.48 9.94
CA PRO A 79 4.29 7.50 8.50
C PRO A 79 5.53 7.90 7.68
N ASN A 80 6.56 8.46 8.31
CA ASN A 80 7.85 8.76 7.67
C ASN A 80 8.81 7.55 7.70
N ASN A 81 8.50 6.51 8.49
CA ASN A 81 9.37 5.37 8.69
C ASN A 81 8.65 4.05 8.36
N PRO A 82 8.75 3.56 7.10
CA PRO A 82 8.15 2.30 6.65
C PRO A 82 8.49 1.08 7.52
N TRP A 83 9.68 1.07 8.14
CA TRP A 83 10.09 -0.01 9.02
C TRP A 83 9.28 -0.03 10.31
N SER A 84 9.02 1.14 10.91
CA SER A 84 8.17 1.25 12.11
C SER A 84 6.73 0.82 11.80
N MET A 85 6.22 1.20 10.62
CA MET A 85 4.91 0.80 10.15
C MET A 85 4.83 -0.71 9.96
N ALA A 86 5.83 -1.32 9.31
CA ALA A 86 5.92 -2.77 9.12
C ALA A 86 5.91 -3.52 10.46
N GLN A 87 6.63 -3.03 11.47
CA GLN A 87 6.62 -3.62 12.80
C GLN A 87 5.27 -3.49 13.51
N GLY A 88 4.69 -2.28 13.52
CA GLY A 88 3.36 -2.05 14.10
C GLY A 88 2.31 -2.93 13.44
N PHE A 89 2.39 -3.09 12.12
CA PHE A 89 1.43 -3.85 11.33
C PHE A 89 1.57 -5.35 11.58
N LEU A 90 2.81 -5.86 11.65
CA LEU A 90 3.10 -7.25 12.00
C LEU A 90 2.60 -7.59 13.41
N ARG A 91 2.80 -6.69 14.39
CA ARG A 91 2.27 -6.87 15.75
C ARG A 91 0.74 -6.86 15.75
N MET A 92 0.12 -5.94 15.03
CA MET A 92 -1.34 -5.88 14.89
C MET A 92 -1.91 -7.13 14.23
N GLY A 93 -1.26 -7.68 13.20
CA GLY A 93 -1.73 -8.89 12.53
C GLY A 93 -1.78 -10.11 13.44
N ARG A 94 -0.94 -10.13 14.47
CA ARG A 94 -0.90 -11.20 15.49
C ARG A 94 -1.88 -10.96 16.63
N GLU A 95 -1.95 -9.73 17.13
CA GLU A 95 -2.74 -9.40 18.31
C GLU A 95 -4.20 -9.06 17.98
N GLN A 96 -4.44 -8.38 16.87
CA GLN A 96 -5.76 -7.86 16.48
C GLN A 96 -6.04 -8.03 14.96
N PRO A 97 -6.16 -9.27 14.46
CA PRO A 97 -6.42 -9.53 13.04
C PRO A 97 -7.75 -8.93 12.55
N SER A 98 -8.76 -8.82 13.43
CA SER A 98 -10.05 -8.20 13.12
C SER A 98 -9.96 -6.69 12.92
N LEU A 99 -9.11 -6.01 13.69
CA LEU A 99 -8.83 -4.59 13.50
C LEU A 99 -8.14 -4.35 12.16
N LEU A 100 -7.16 -5.20 11.84
CA LEU A 100 -6.41 -5.12 10.60
C LEU A 100 -7.35 -5.28 9.39
N GLN A 101 -8.29 -6.23 9.46
CA GLN A 101 -9.36 -6.38 8.46
C GLN A 101 -10.22 -5.12 8.31
N ARG A 102 -10.59 -4.47 9.43
CA ARG A 102 -11.41 -3.25 9.43
C ARG A 102 -10.68 -2.04 8.84
N ILE A 103 -9.40 -1.89 9.14
CA ILE A 103 -8.58 -0.80 8.63
C ILE A 103 -8.38 -0.99 7.12
N LEU A 104 -8.05 -2.20 6.71
CA LEU A 104 -7.78 -2.51 5.32
C LEU A 104 -9.03 -2.53 4.44
N SER A 105 -10.21 -2.85 4.99
CA SER A 105 -11.47 -2.78 4.25
C SER A 105 -11.90 -1.35 3.89
N HIS A 106 -11.17 -0.33 4.36
CA HIS A 106 -11.45 1.05 4.03
C HIS A 106 -11.21 1.31 2.53
N PRO A 107 -12.15 1.95 1.81
CA PRO A 107 -12.02 2.18 0.35
C PRO A 107 -10.75 2.94 -0.03
N PHE A 108 -10.30 3.85 0.84
CA PHE A 108 -9.05 4.59 0.66
C PHE A 108 -7.78 3.71 0.73
N LEU A 109 -7.85 2.56 1.41
CA LEU A 109 -6.74 1.63 1.61
C LEU A 109 -6.89 0.34 0.79
N MET A 110 -7.93 0.21 -0.04
CA MET A 110 -8.16 -0.97 -0.88
C MET A 110 -6.98 -1.25 -1.83
N GLY A 111 -6.38 -0.20 -2.40
CA GLY A 111 -5.15 -0.34 -3.19
C GLY A 111 -3.98 -0.93 -2.38
N GLY A 112 -3.98 -0.72 -1.05
CA GLY A 112 -3.01 -1.26 -0.12
C GLY A 112 -3.06 -2.79 -0.01
N ILE A 113 -4.24 -3.39 0.21
CA ILE A 113 -4.35 -4.86 0.35
C ILE A 113 -3.88 -5.56 -0.93
N LEU A 114 -4.39 -5.09 -2.07
CA LEU A 114 -4.08 -5.69 -3.36
C LEU A 114 -2.61 -5.48 -3.73
N GLY A 115 -2.06 -4.32 -3.37
CA GLY A 115 -0.63 -4.04 -3.45
C GLY A 115 0.21 -5.04 -2.65
N LEU A 116 -0.20 -5.32 -1.42
CA LEU A 116 0.49 -6.23 -0.53
C LEU A 116 0.36 -7.69 -0.98
N ALA A 117 -0.84 -8.13 -1.39
CA ALA A 117 -1.07 -9.46 -1.95
C ALA A 117 -0.25 -9.69 -3.23
N GLY A 118 -0.16 -8.66 -4.09
CA GLY A 118 0.70 -8.65 -5.28
C GLY A 118 2.18 -8.81 -4.96
N LEU A 119 2.69 -8.08 -3.96
CA LEU A 119 4.07 -8.22 -3.50
C LEU A 119 4.36 -9.62 -2.94
N VAL A 120 3.46 -10.15 -2.11
CA VAL A 120 3.58 -11.52 -1.59
C VAL A 120 3.64 -12.52 -2.76
N ALA A 121 2.73 -12.39 -3.73
CA ALA A 121 2.67 -13.26 -4.90
C ALA A 121 3.96 -13.20 -5.73
N LYS A 122 4.49 -11.99 -5.97
CA LYS A 122 5.76 -11.77 -6.68
C LYS A 122 6.92 -12.43 -5.96
N HIS A 123 6.99 -12.26 -4.64
CA HIS A 123 8.04 -12.86 -3.82
C HIS A 123 7.98 -14.39 -3.85
N MET A 124 6.77 -14.97 -3.80
CA MET A 124 6.56 -16.41 -3.93
C MET A 124 7.01 -16.94 -5.30
N LEU A 125 6.67 -16.25 -6.39
CA LEU A 125 7.08 -16.65 -7.75
C LEU A 125 8.61 -16.62 -7.91
N THR A 126 9.27 -15.58 -7.43
CA THR A 126 10.73 -15.46 -7.47
C THR A 126 11.42 -16.57 -6.67
N HIS A 127 10.95 -16.85 -5.44
CA HIS A 127 11.51 -17.93 -4.63
C HIS A 127 11.28 -19.31 -5.26
N HIS A 128 10.12 -19.54 -5.86
CA HIS A 128 9.82 -20.80 -6.54
C HIS A 128 10.73 -21.02 -7.76
N GLN A 129 10.92 -19.99 -8.58
CA GLN A 129 11.76 -20.05 -9.77
C GLN A 129 13.22 -20.34 -9.42
N ASN A 130 13.75 -19.73 -8.35
CA ASN A 130 15.09 -20.02 -7.84
C ASN A 130 15.26 -21.46 -7.35
N THR A 131 14.20 -22.06 -6.80
CA THR A 131 14.27 -23.45 -6.30
C THR A 131 14.28 -24.47 -7.45
N MET A 132 13.60 -24.18 -8.56
CA MET A 132 13.56 -25.08 -9.73
C MET A 132 14.80 -25.02 -10.63
N TYR A 133 15.53 -23.90 -10.65
CA TYR A 133 16.70 -23.71 -11.52
C TYR A 133 18.06 -23.80 -10.81
N GLY A 134 18.12 -24.33 -9.59
CA GLY A 134 19.38 -24.80 -8.97
C GLY A 134 20.37 -23.71 -8.54
N GLY A 135 19.91 -22.49 -8.23
CA GLY A 135 20.76 -21.43 -7.67
C GLY A 135 20.62 -21.35 -6.15
N GLN A 136 21.74 -21.44 -5.42
CA GLN A 136 21.80 -21.31 -3.96
C GLN A 136 21.07 -20.03 -3.46
N PRO A 137 20.35 -20.07 -2.32
CA PRO A 137 19.73 -18.89 -1.74
C PRO A 137 20.80 -17.99 -1.15
N GLN A 138 21.26 -17.00 -1.91
CA GLN A 138 22.12 -15.95 -1.39
C GLN A 138 21.23 -14.91 -0.70
N TYR A 139 21.10 -15.03 0.63
CA TYR A 139 20.64 -13.96 1.51
C TYR A 139 21.66 -12.82 1.45
N GLY A 140 21.56 -11.99 0.41
CA GLY A 140 22.38 -10.80 0.20
C GLY A 140 21.54 -9.56 0.41
N TYR A 141 21.86 -8.82 1.46
CA TYR A 141 21.44 -7.43 1.68
C TYR A 141 21.69 -6.60 0.42
N ASP A 142 20.66 -5.97 -0.16
CA ASP A 142 20.88 -4.85 -1.08
C ASP A 142 19.80 -3.76 -0.91
N GLN A 143 20.17 -2.76 -0.11
CA GLN A 143 19.62 -1.42 -0.12
C GLN A 143 20.22 -0.67 -1.32
N ASN A 144 19.63 -0.80 -2.51
CA ASN A 144 19.76 0.20 -3.57
C ASN A 144 18.75 -0.09 -4.69
N TYR A 145 17.69 0.72 -4.81
CA TYR A 145 17.00 0.87 -6.09
C TYR A 145 17.88 1.77 -6.97
N PRO A 146 18.37 1.25 -8.11
CA PRO A 146 17.63 1.43 -9.34
C PRO A 146 17.37 0.11 -10.08
N ASN A 147 16.14 0.01 -10.59
CA ASN A 147 15.65 -1.08 -11.42
C ASN A 147 16.47 -1.15 -12.73
N GLN A 148 17.50 -2.00 -12.78
CA GLN A 148 18.22 -2.37 -14.00
C GLN A 148 17.83 -3.79 -14.44
N GLY A 149 16.97 -3.83 -15.45
CA GLY A 149 16.96 -4.76 -16.58
C GLY A 149 17.15 -6.25 -16.34
N TYR A 150 16.04 -7.00 -16.39
CA TYR A 150 16.03 -8.31 -17.05
C TYR A 150 15.03 -8.29 -18.21
N PRO A 151 15.44 -8.65 -19.44
CA PRO A 151 14.54 -8.76 -20.58
C PRO A 151 13.61 -9.96 -20.38
N ASN A 152 12.34 -9.67 -20.11
CA ASN A 152 11.29 -10.67 -20.06
C ASN A 152 11.10 -11.23 -21.49
N GLN A 153 11.54 -12.47 -21.74
CA GLN A 153 11.25 -13.16 -23.01
C GLN A 153 9.73 -13.30 -23.15
N GLY A 154 9.20 -12.69 -24.21
CA GLY A 154 7.78 -12.46 -24.40
C GLY A 154 6.94 -13.72 -24.50
N TYR A 155 5.87 -13.76 -23.71
CA TYR A 155 4.66 -14.50 -24.08
C TYR A 155 3.74 -13.56 -24.87
N PRO A 156 3.20 -13.98 -26.04
CA PRO A 156 2.36 -13.13 -26.87
C PRO A 156 1.04 -12.84 -26.15
N ASN A 157 0.91 -11.59 -25.72
CA ASN A 157 -0.27 -11.04 -25.08
C ASN A 157 -1.32 -10.77 -26.18
N GLN A 158 -2.39 -11.57 -26.24
CA GLN A 158 -3.53 -11.27 -27.10
C GLN A 158 -4.29 -10.09 -26.48
N GLY A 159 -4.16 -8.93 -27.11
CA GLY A 159 -4.73 -7.67 -26.66
C GLY A 159 -6.26 -7.72 -26.62
N TYR A 160 -6.83 -7.45 -25.45
CA TYR A 160 -8.21 -7.02 -25.32
C TYR A 160 -8.29 -5.49 -25.49
N PRO A 161 -9.19 -4.97 -26.34
CA PRO A 161 -9.30 -3.54 -26.56
C PRO A 161 -9.83 -2.81 -25.32
N ASN A 162 -9.00 -1.89 -24.82
CA ASN A 162 -9.26 -0.93 -23.75
C ASN A 162 -10.46 -0.01 -24.06
N GLN A 163 -11.38 0.15 -23.11
CA GLN A 163 -12.31 1.29 -23.05
C GLN A 163 -11.94 2.17 -21.85
N GLY A 164 -11.12 3.19 -22.09
CA GLY A 164 -10.58 4.10 -21.07
C GLY A 164 -11.51 5.25 -20.69
N TYR A 165 -12.67 4.98 -20.09
CA TYR A 165 -13.65 6.03 -19.78
C TYR A 165 -13.87 6.35 -18.28
N GLN A 166 -13.20 5.68 -17.32
CA GLN A 166 -13.49 5.90 -15.89
C GLN A 166 -12.36 6.51 -15.03
N ASP A 167 -11.08 6.34 -15.39
CA ASP A 167 -9.97 6.88 -14.59
C ASP A 167 -9.85 8.41 -14.64
N GLN A 168 -10.33 9.05 -15.72
CA GLN A 168 -10.19 10.49 -15.90
C GLN A 168 -11.11 11.30 -14.98
N ASN A 169 -12.30 10.79 -14.65
CA ASN A 169 -13.29 11.50 -13.83
C ASN A 169 -12.87 11.55 -12.36
N LEU A 170 -12.45 10.41 -11.78
CA LEU A 170 -11.97 10.37 -10.39
C LEU A 170 -10.73 11.24 -10.19
N GLN A 171 -9.80 11.20 -11.15
CA GLN A 171 -8.58 12.02 -11.11
C GLN A 171 -8.91 13.52 -11.19
N GLN A 172 -9.89 13.90 -12.02
CA GLN A 172 -10.35 15.29 -12.13
C GLN A 172 -11.06 15.75 -10.85
N GLU A 173 -11.90 14.92 -10.25
CA GLU A 173 -12.62 15.22 -9.02
C GLU A 173 -11.65 15.38 -7.83
N LEU A 174 -10.63 14.52 -7.72
CA LEU A 174 -9.53 14.67 -6.75
C LEU A 174 -8.74 15.98 -6.91
N ASN A 175 -8.49 16.39 -8.15
CA ASN A 175 -7.81 17.66 -8.44
C ASN A 175 -8.69 18.88 -8.18
N GLN A 176 -10.01 18.71 -8.20
CA GLN A 176 -10.99 19.74 -7.91
C GLN A 176 -11.14 19.93 -6.39
N VAL A 177 -11.33 18.83 -5.66
CA VAL A 177 -11.36 18.81 -4.18
C VAL A 177 -10.07 19.39 -3.59
N ARG A 178 -8.90 19.04 -4.14
CA ARG A 178 -7.61 19.62 -3.70
C ARG A 178 -7.53 21.13 -3.90
N ARG A 179 -8.13 21.66 -4.96
CA ARG A 179 -8.17 23.10 -5.21
C ARG A 179 -9.09 23.82 -4.22
N GLU A 180 -10.27 23.26 -3.99
CA GLU A 180 -11.24 23.78 -3.03
C GLU A 180 -10.67 23.77 -1.60
N GLU A 181 -9.96 22.70 -1.20
CA GLU A 181 -9.32 22.63 0.12
C GLU A 181 -8.23 23.72 0.30
N GLN A 182 -7.45 23.98 -0.75
CA GLN A 182 -6.43 25.03 -0.72
C GLN A 182 -7.00 26.44 -0.72
N GLU A 183 -8.18 26.65 -1.30
CA GLU A 183 -8.91 27.91 -1.22
C GLU A 183 -9.51 28.12 0.16
N LEU A 184 -10.19 27.10 0.71
CA LEU A 184 -10.71 27.12 2.07
C LEU A 184 -9.62 27.40 3.11
N ARG A 185 -8.46 26.75 3.00
CA ARG A 185 -7.30 27.03 3.89
C ARG A 185 -6.79 28.47 3.76
N ARG A 186 -6.88 29.07 2.57
CA ARG A 186 -6.50 30.47 2.37
C ARG A 186 -7.51 31.41 2.98
N GLU A 187 -8.79 31.15 2.76
CA GLU A 187 -9.89 31.95 3.30
C GLU A 187 -9.90 31.92 4.83
N LEU A 188 -9.69 30.74 5.43
CA LEU A 188 -9.60 30.57 6.89
C LEU A 188 -8.44 31.38 7.49
N ASN A 189 -7.26 31.33 6.87
CA ASN A 189 -6.09 32.11 7.29
C ASN A 189 -6.30 33.62 7.12
N GLU A 190 -7.13 34.04 6.18
CA GLU A 190 -7.43 35.46 5.94
C GLU A 190 -8.50 35.97 6.93
N GLU A 191 -9.47 35.13 7.27
CA GLU A 191 -10.47 35.38 8.31
C GLU A 191 -9.82 35.48 9.70
N GLU A 192 -8.89 34.57 10.04
CA GLU A 192 -8.12 34.60 11.28
C GLU A 192 -7.34 35.92 11.44
N ARG A 193 -6.72 36.42 10.36
CA ARG A 193 -6.04 37.73 10.38
C ARG A 193 -7.00 38.92 10.51
N ARG A 194 -8.22 38.81 9.98
CA ARG A 194 -9.25 39.86 10.15
C ARG A 194 -9.76 39.92 11.58
N GLU A 195 -9.92 38.76 12.24
CA GLU A 195 -10.27 38.72 13.67
C GLU A 195 -9.16 39.30 14.55
N GLU A 196 -7.87 39.02 14.27
CA GLU A 196 -6.74 39.64 14.98
C GLU A 196 -6.73 41.17 14.82
N HIS A 197 -7.03 41.69 13.63
CA HIS A 197 -7.09 43.14 13.39
C HIS A 197 -8.26 43.83 14.11
N HIS A 198 -9.39 43.15 14.36
CA HIS A 198 -10.51 43.73 15.12
C HIS A 198 -10.25 43.79 16.64
N HIS A 199 -9.38 42.95 17.18
CA HIS A 199 -9.06 42.95 18.61
C HIS A 199 -8.14 44.11 19.03
N HIS A 200 -7.38 44.69 18.10
CA HIS A 200 -6.47 45.80 18.41
C HIS A 200 -7.16 47.18 18.54
N HIS A 201 -8.43 47.32 18.15
CA HIS A 201 -9.12 48.62 18.21
C HIS A 201 -9.98 48.82 19.47
N ARG A 202 -9.95 47.87 20.42
CA ARG A 202 -10.76 47.89 21.65
C ARG A 202 -9.92 47.86 22.93
N GLN A 203 -8.75 48.50 22.94
CA GLN A 203 -7.95 48.67 24.16
C GLN A 203 -7.51 50.11 24.46
N ASP A 204 -8.00 51.12 23.74
CA ASP A 204 -7.63 52.54 23.98
C ASP A 204 -8.73 53.39 24.66
N TYR A 205 -9.66 52.76 25.38
CA TYR A 205 -10.59 53.49 26.25
C TYR A 205 -10.66 52.80 27.61
N TYR A 206 -9.78 53.18 28.53
CA TYR A 206 -10.08 53.43 29.95
C TYR A 206 -8.85 54.01 30.66
#